data_AF-A0A0D2ZPW4-F1
#
_entry.id   AF-A0A0D2ZPW4-F1
#
_cell.length_a   1.000
_cell.length_b   1.000
_cell.length_c   1.000
_cell.angle_alpha   90.00
_cell.angle_beta   90.00
_cell.angle_gamma   90.00
#
_symmetry.space_group_name_H-M   'P 1'
#
loop_
_entity.id
_entity.type
_entity.pdbx_description
1 polymer ?
#
loop_
_entity_poly.entity_id
_entity_poly.type
_entity_poly.pdbx_seq_one_letter_code
_entity_poly.pdbx_strand_id
1 'polypeptide(L)'
;MVAVAKAYAKAGSTKKAIEMYGGVSGSKREVYRLWNECKKIEKLENDGYKTVIGSLLKLDDVEGAEKVYGEWKPVGPKLDLSIPGLLISRFCAEGNVLKVGELISSIEKKRNGMHLRMEMAFIARVVKGVAIGAAVFGFFAIFIKLVSLPYS
;
A
#
# COMPACT_ATOMS: atom_id res chain seq x y z
N MET A 1 0.50 5.86 29.84
CA MET A 1 0.59 5.52 28.40
C MET A 1 -0.77 5.26 27.77
N VAL A 2 -1.63 4.40 28.33
CA VAL A 2 -3.00 4.12 27.80
C VAL A 2 -3.88 5.36 27.64
N ALA A 3 -3.96 6.22 28.67
CA ALA A 3 -4.78 7.44 28.60
C ALA A 3 -4.34 8.39 27.48
N VAL A 4 -3.02 8.51 27.27
CA VAL A 4 -2.42 9.32 26.19
C VAL A 4 -2.72 8.70 24.82
N ALA A 5 -2.59 7.39 24.68
CA ALA A 5 -2.96 6.68 23.45
C ALA A 5 -4.44 6.86 23.09
N LYS A 6 -5.33 6.81 24.09
CA LYS A 6 -6.77 7.07 23.92
C LYS A 6 -7.05 8.52 23.52
N ALA A 7 -6.31 9.49 24.08
CA ALA A 7 -6.41 10.88 23.69
C ALA A 7 -6.00 11.10 22.22
N TYR A 8 -4.89 10.48 21.78
CA TYR A 8 -4.47 10.52 20.37
C TYR A 8 -5.51 9.91 19.44
N ALA A 9 -6.11 8.77 19.81
CA ALA A 9 -7.17 8.16 19.01
C ALA A 9 -8.40 9.08 18.91
N LYS A 10 -8.82 9.70 20.01
CA LYS A 10 -9.94 10.66 20.03
C LYS A 10 -9.66 11.91 19.19
N ALA A 11 -8.41 12.35 19.12
CA ALA A 11 -7.96 13.48 18.30
C ALA A 11 -7.76 13.11 16.81
N GLY A 12 -8.07 11.88 16.39
CA GLY A 12 -7.88 11.42 15.01
C GLY A 12 -6.42 11.08 14.65
N SER A 13 -5.50 11.09 15.62
CA SER A 13 -4.09 10.72 15.42
C SER A 13 -3.89 9.21 15.58
N THR A 14 -4.55 8.43 14.72
CA THR A 14 -4.63 6.97 14.85
C THR A 14 -3.28 6.28 14.80
N LYS A 15 -2.35 6.73 13.93
CA LYS A 15 -0.98 6.19 13.85
C LYS A 15 -0.25 6.28 15.19
N LYS A 16 -0.24 7.47 15.81
CA LYS A 16 0.40 7.70 17.12
C LYS A 16 -0.27 6.86 18.22
N ALA A 17 -1.59 6.74 18.18
CA ALA A 17 -2.30 5.89 19.14
C ALA A 17 -1.87 4.41 19.01
N ILE A 18 -1.79 3.86 17.80
CA ILE A 18 -1.33 2.50 17.54
C ILE A 18 0.11 2.29 18.01
N GLU A 19 1.00 3.24 17.73
CA GLU A 19 2.40 3.17 18.16
C GLU A 19 2.52 3.12 19.70
N MET A 20 1.75 3.96 20.39
CA MET A 20 1.72 4.00 21.85
C MET A 20 1.13 2.71 22.45
N TYR A 21 0.07 2.17 21.86
CA TYR A 21 -0.47 0.87 22.29
C TYR A 21 0.54 -0.26 22.06
N GLY A 22 1.34 -0.23 20.99
CA GLY A 22 2.42 -1.20 20.78
C GLY A 22 3.41 -1.31 21.95
N GLY A 23 3.58 -0.25 22.76
CA GLY A 23 4.42 -0.27 23.96
C GLY A 23 3.71 -0.67 25.26
N VAL A 24 2.42 -1.04 25.20
CA VAL A 24 1.61 -1.38 26.38
C VAL A 24 1.17 -2.84 26.30
N SER A 25 1.72 -3.69 27.17
CA SER A 25 1.36 -5.10 27.28
C SER A 25 -0.15 -5.29 27.43
N GLY A 26 -0.70 -6.29 26.74
CA GLY A 26 -2.13 -6.60 26.75
C GLY A 26 -3.02 -5.67 25.90
N SER A 27 -2.46 -4.63 25.26
CA SER A 27 -3.25 -3.70 24.44
C SER A 27 -3.44 -4.11 22.96
N LYS A 28 -3.10 -5.36 22.63
CA LYS A 28 -3.29 -5.98 21.30
C LYS A 28 -4.67 -5.70 20.71
N ARG A 29 -5.73 -5.80 21.54
CA ARG A 29 -7.11 -5.51 21.15
C ARG A 29 -7.31 -4.08 20.60
N GLU A 30 -6.66 -3.10 21.21
CA GLU A 30 -6.77 -1.69 20.78
C GLU A 30 -6.02 -1.45 19.47
N VAL A 31 -4.86 -2.08 19.28
CA VAL A 31 -4.14 -2.05 17.99
C VAL A 31 -5.03 -2.59 16.87
N TYR A 32 -5.67 -3.75 17.08
CA TYR A 32 -6.58 -4.32 16.08
C TYR A 32 -7.84 -3.48 15.84
N ARG A 33 -8.41 -2.89 16.89
CA ARG A 33 -9.58 -2.00 16.76
C ARG A 33 -9.26 -0.82 15.84
N LEU A 34 -8.15 -0.14 16.12
CA LEU A 34 -7.69 1.00 15.31
C LEU A 34 -7.28 0.58 13.90
N TRP A 35 -6.62 -0.57 13.73
CA TRP A 35 -6.31 -1.12 12.41
C TRP A 35 -7.59 -1.37 11.58
N ASN A 36 -8.63 -1.93 12.19
CA ASN A 36 -9.90 -2.17 11.50
C ASN A 36 -10.63 -0.86 11.14
N GLU A 37 -10.56 0.17 11.99
CA GLU A 37 -11.08 1.50 11.66
C GLU A 37 -10.33 2.12 10.48
N CYS A 38 -9.00 2.02 10.51
CA CYS A 38 -8.12 2.45 9.42
C CYS A 38 -8.46 1.80 8.08
N LYS A 39 -8.75 0.49 8.08
CA LYS A 39 -9.15 -0.25 6.87
C LYS A 39 -10.46 0.26 6.25
N LYS A 40 -11.43 0.72 7.07
CA LYS A 40 -12.71 1.24 6.57
C LYS A 40 -12.58 2.54 5.77
N ILE A 41 -11.50 3.28 5.99
CA ILE A 41 -11.28 4.59 5.39
C ILE A 41 -10.38 4.47 4.13
N GLU A 42 -9.92 3.24 3.81
CA GLU A 42 -9.01 2.92 2.68
C GLU A 42 -7.74 3.78 2.58
N LYS A 43 -7.33 4.42 3.68
CA LYS A 43 -6.35 5.51 3.66
C LYS A 43 -4.96 5.16 4.16
N LEU A 44 -4.61 3.86 4.23
CA LEU A 44 -3.29 3.50 4.74
C LEU A 44 -2.25 3.45 3.63
N GLU A 45 -1.45 4.51 3.63
CA GLU A 45 -0.12 4.54 3.05
C GLU A 45 0.80 3.53 3.76
N ASN A 46 1.96 3.24 3.15
CA ASN A 46 2.97 2.29 3.66
C ASN A 46 3.29 2.53 5.15
N ASP A 47 3.37 3.79 5.56
CA ASP A 47 3.58 4.22 6.94
C ASP A 47 2.62 3.63 7.96
N GLY A 48 1.35 3.46 7.57
CA GLY A 48 0.33 2.88 8.43
C GLY A 48 0.57 1.39 8.67
N TYR A 49 0.87 0.65 7.60
CA TYR A 49 1.24 -0.78 7.69
C TYR A 49 2.50 -0.96 8.54
N LYS A 50 3.53 -0.16 8.30
CA LYS A 50 4.77 -0.17 9.09
C LYS A 50 4.50 0.01 10.58
N THR A 51 3.60 0.95 10.92
CA THR A 51 3.25 1.24 12.32
C THR A 51 2.51 0.08 12.97
N VAL A 52 1.49 -0.48 12.29
CA VAL A 52 0.72 -1.62 12.83
C VAL A 52 1.61 -2.84 13.01
N ILE A 53 2.40 -3.20 12.00
CA ILE A 53 3.33 -4.33 12.05
C ILE A 53 4.32 -4.15 13.19
N GLY A 54 4.97 -2.98 13.28
CA GLY A 54 5.91 -2.67 14.36
C GLY A 54 5.27 -2.77 15.75
N SER A 55 4.05 -2.25 15.92
CA SER A 55 3.32 -2.35 17.19
C SER A 55 2.96 -3.79 17.55
N LEU A 56 2.52 -4.60 16.58
CA LEU A 56 2.20 -6.02 16.82
C LEU A 56 3.44 -6.83 17.21
N LEU A 57 4.59 -6.57 16.56
CA LEU A 57 5.85 -7.21 16.92
C LEU A 57 6.33 -6.85 18.33
N LYS A 58 6.13 -5.60 18.77
CA LYS A 58 6.42 -5.18 20.16
C LYS A 58 5.50 -5.88 21.18
N LEU A 59 4.30 -6.26 20.77
CA LEU A 59 3.32 -7.01 21.57
C LEU A 59 3.46 -8.53 21.43
N ASP A 60 4.57 -8.99 20.84
CA ASP A 60 4.88 -10.39 20.58
C ASP A 60 3.86 -11.12 19.69
N ASP A 61 3.09 -10.35 18.90
CA ASP A 61 2.06 -10.86 18.00
C ASP A 61 2.60 -11.09 16.58
N VAL A 62 3.56 -11.99 16.46
CA VAL A 62 4.29 -12.23 15.20
C VAL A 62 3.35 -12.69 14.09
N GLU A 63 2.45 -13.63 14.36
CA GLU A 63 1.46 -14.11 13.39
C GLU A 63 0.52 -12.98 12.92
N GLY A 64 0.11 -12.12 13.85
CA GLY A 64 -0.66 -10.93 13.55
C GLY A 64 0.07 -9.97 12.61
N ALA A 65 1.35 -9.73 12.87
CA ALA A 65 2.21 -8.90 12.04
C ALA A 65 2.40 -9.48 10.63
N GLU A 66 2.58 -10.80 10.51
CA GLU A 66 2.64 -11.51 9.23
C GLU A 66 1.35 -11.38 8.42
N LYS A 67 0.19 -11.52 9.08
CA LYS A 67 -1.11 -11.34 8.45
C LYS A 67 -1.28 -9.93 7.87
N VAL A 68 -0.93 -8.90 8.66
CA VAL A 68 -0.98 -7.50 8.20
C VAL A 68 -0.03 -7.25 7.02
N TYR A 69 1.17 -7.86 7.04
CA TYR A 69 2.08 -7.81 5.89
C TYR A 69 1.53 -8.51 4.63
N GLY A 70 0.82 -9.62 4.81
CA GLY A 70 0.11 -10.32 3.73
C GLY A 70 -0.90 -9.40 3.02
N GLU A 71 -1.67 -8.62 3.81
CA GLU A 71 -2.65 -7.65 3.31
C GLU A 71 -2.01 -6.45 2.59
N TRP A 72 -0.75 -6.12 2.89
CA TRP A 72 -0.07 -4.96 2.32
C TRP A 72 0.19 -5.12 0.81
N LYS A 73 -0.36 -4.21 0.01
CA LYS A 73 -0.11 -4.13 -1.44
C LYS A 73 0.72 -2.89 -1.74
N PRO A 74 2.02 -3.04 -2.07
CA PRO A 74 2.86 -1.91 -2.39
C PRO A 74 2.42 -1.22 -3.68
N VAL A 75 2.46 0.10 -3.65
CA VAL A 75 2.12 1.01 -4.74
C VAL A 75 3.29 1.98 -4.95
N GLY A 76 3.58 2.31 -6.21
CA GLY A 76 4.60 3.28 -6.58
C GLY A 76 5.76 2.69 -7.40
N PRO A 77 6.79 3.50 -7.70
CA PRO A 77 7.91 3.07 -8.53
C PRO A 77 8.97 2.27 -7.74
N LYS A 78 8.99 2.38 -6.41
CA LYS A 78 9.97 1.74 -5.53
C LYS A 78 9.26 1.07 -4.36
N LEU A 79 9.73 -0.13 -4.02
CA LEU A 79 9.20 -0.90 -2.91
C LEU A 79 9.76 -0.33 -1.60
N ASP A 80 8.89 -0.04 -0.64
CA ASP A 80 9.32 0.33 0.72
C ASP A 80 9.80 -0.93 1.46
N LEU A 81 11.12 -1.13 1.50
CA LEU A 81 11.75 -2.26 2.19
C LEU A 81 11.72 -2.14 3.71
N SER A 82 11.33 -0.98 4.26
CA SER A 82 11.28 -0.79 5.71
C SER A 82 10.16 -1.57 6.39
N ILE A 83 9.10 -1.92 5.65
CA ILE A 83 8.01 -2.79 6.13
C ILE A 83 8.48 -4.24 6.27
N PRO A 84 8.94 -4.93 5.19
CA PRO A 84 9.44 -6.29 5.33
C PRO A 84 10.67 -6.39 6.23
N GLY A 85 11.51 -5.34 6.29
CA GLY A 85 12.67 -5.27 7.18
C GLY A 85 12.35 -5.48 8.66
N LEU A 86 11.16 -5.08 9.13
CA LEU A 86 10.69 -5.33 10.49
C LEU A 86 10.54 -6.83 10.78
N LEU A 87 9.92 -7.55 9.85
CA LEU A 87 9.70 -9.00 9.98
C LEU A 87 11.00 -9.78 9.78
N ILE A 88 11.86 -9.39 8.82
CA ILE A 88 13.19 -9.99 8.64
C ILE A 88 13.98 -9.90 9.95
N SER A 89 14.04 -8.70 10.55
CA SER A 89 14.78 -8.48 11.80
C SER A 89 14.25 -9.36 12.93
N ARG A 90 12.92 -9.51 13.05
CA ARG A 90 12.29 -10.38 14.04
C ARG A 90 12.64 -11.85 13.80
N PHE A 91 12.48 -12.36 12.58
CA PHE A 91 12.75 -13.77 12.28
C PHE A 91 14.22 -14.13 12.38
N CYS A 92 15.13 -13.22 12.03
CA CYS A 92 16.56 -13.40 12.26
C CYS A 92 16.89 -13.51 13.75
N ALA A 93 16.28 -12.67 14.60
CA ALA A 93 16.46 -12.75 16.05
C ALA A 93 15.92 -14.07 16.63
N GLU A 94 14.89 -14.65 16.02
CA GLU A 94 14.33 -15.96 16.38
C GLU A 94 15.10 -17.15 15.75
N GLY A 95 16.11 -16.90 14.90
CA GLY A 95 16.82 -17.95 14.17
C GLY A 95 15.97 -18.67 13.11
N ASN A 96 14.84 -18.10 12.71
CA ASN A 96 13.89 -18.73 11.80
C ASN A 96 14.25 -18.48 10.32
N VAL A 97 15.25 -19.21 9.84
CA VAL A 97 15.79 -19.07 8.47
C VAL A 97 14.74 -19.38 7.40
N LEU A 98 13.84 -20.33 7.65
CA LEU A 98 12.76 -20.68 6.72
C LEU A 98 11.84 -19.48 6.46
N LYS A 99 11.35 -18.83 7.53
CA LYS A 99 10.50 -17.63 7.39
C LYS A 99 11.22 -16.47 6.72
N VAL A 100 12.52 -16.32 6.94
CA VAL A 100 13.32 -15.30 6.23
C VAL A 100 13.32 -15.58 4.71
N GLY A 101 13.53 -16.84 4.30
CA GLY A 101 13.51 -17.22 2.89
C GLY A 101 12.14 -17.03 2.23
N GLU A 102 11.06 -17.40 2.93
CA GLU A 102 9.68 -17.17 2.48
C GLU A 102 9.38 -15.67 2.32
N LEU A 103 9.85 -14.85 3.27
CA LEU A 103 9.67 -13.41 3.26
C LEU A 103 10.43 -12.76 2.10
N ILE A 104 11.67 -13.16 1.83
CA ILE A 104 12.45 -12.70 0.66
C ILE A 104 11.71 -13.05 -0.63
N SER A 105 11.25 -14.29 -0.77
CA SER A 105 10.47 -14.72 -1.95
C SER A 105 9.19 -13.89 -2.13
N SER A 106 8.52 -13.53 -1.03
CA SER A 106 7.35 -12.66 -1.04
C SER A 106 7.67 -11.22 -1.46
N ILE A 107 8.80 -10.65 -1.00
CA ILE A 107 9.30 -9.33 -1.41
C ILE A 107 9.51 -9.28 -2.92
N GLU A 108 10.14 -10.31 -3.49
CA GLU A 108 10.39 -10.39 -4.93
C GLU A 108 9.10 -10.45 -5.73
N LYS A 109 8.14 -11.29 -5.32
CA LYS A 109 6.81 -11.36 -5.94
C LYS A 109 6.09 -10.00 -5.90
N LYS A 110 6.12 -9.32 -4.76
CA LYS A 110 5.50 -7.99 -4.61
C LYS A 110 6.20 -6.93 -5.47
N ARG A 111 7.54 -6.94 -5.54
CA ARG A 111 8.35 -6.06 -6.40
C ARG A 111 8.02 -6.27 -7.88
N ASN A 112 8.04 -7.51 -8.35
CA ASN A 112 7.75 -7.86 -9.74
C ASN A 112 6.32 -7.50 -10.11
N GLY A 113 5.35 -7.80 -9.24
CA GLY A 113 3.95 -7.42 -9.44
C GLY A 113 3.74 -5.90 -9.50
N MET A 114 4.51 -5.13 -8.73
CA MET A 114 4.48 -3.66 -8.80
C MET A 114 5.07 -3.13 -10.11
N HIS A 115 6.20 -3.70 -10.57
CA HIS A 115 6.81 -3.35 -11.85
C HIS A 115 5.87 -3.61 -13.03
N LEU A 116 5.29 -4.81 -13.10
CA LEU A 116 4.29 -5.17 -14.11
C LEU A 116 3.08 -4.23 -14.08
N ARG A 117 2.57 -3.86 -12.90
CA ARG A 117 1.48 -2.87 -12.78
C ARG A 117 1.85 -1.52 -13.35
N MET A 118 3.08 -1.04 -13.13
CA MET A 118 3.57 0.23 -13.67
C MET A 118 3.68 0.17 -15.20
N GLU A 119 4.22 -0.91 -15.75
CA GLU A 119 4.30 -1.13 -17.20
C GLU A 119 2.91 -1.17 -17.85
N MET A 120 1.98 -1.94 -17.28
CA MET A 120 0.60 -2.00 -17.76
C MET A 120 -0.08 -0.63 -17.69
N ALA A 121 0.16 0.15 -16.63
CA ALA A 121 -0.38 1.49 -16.49
C ALA A 121 0.23 2.49 -17.51
N PHE A 122 1.47 2.28 -17.94
CA PHE A 122 2.10 3.06 -19.02
C PHE A 122 1.51 2.69 -20.37
N ILE A 123 1.44 1.40 -20.70
CA ILE A 123 0.84 0.90 -21.95
C ILE A 123 -0.61 1.41 -22.08
N ALA A 124 -1.41 1.31 -21.02
CA ALA A 124 -2.78 1.80 -21.03
C ALA A 124 -2.89 3.31 -21.30
N ARG A 125 -1.94 4.12 -20.81
CA ARG A 125 -1.88 5.57 -21.11
C ARG A 125 -1.53 5.83 -22.58
N VAL A 126 -0.55 5.12 -23.11
CA VAL A 126 -0.15 5.23 -24.54
C VAL A 126 -1.32 4.85 -25.45
N VAL A 127 -1.98 3.71 -25.20
CA VAL A 127 -3.14 3.25 -25.99
C VAL A 127 -4.28 4.26 -25.95
N LYS A 128 -4.63 4.78 -24.77
CA LYS A 128 -5.64 5.85 -24.65
C LYS A 128 -5.26 7.10 -25.43
N GLY A 129 -3.99 7.53 -25.36
CA GLY A 129 -3.48 8.68 -26.09
C GLY A 129 -3.58 8.51 -27.61
N VAL A 130 -3.18 7.35 -28.13
CA VAL A 130 -3.28 7.02 -29.57
C VAL A 130 -4.75 7.01 -30.03
N ALA A 131 -5.67 6.42 -29.25
CA ALA A 131 -7.09 6.39 -29.57
C ALA A 131 -7.71 7.80 -29.62
N ILE A 132 -7.36 8.68 -28.68
CA ILE A 132 -7.79 10.09 -28.68
C ILE A 132 -7.25 10.79 -29.93
N GLY A 133 -5.96 10.61 -30.24
CA GLY A 133 -5.34 11.20 -31.43
C GLY A 133 -6.02 10.78 -32.73
N ALA A 134 -6.33 9.48 -32.87
CA ALA A 134 -7.07 8.95 -34.02
C ALA A 134 -8.47 9.56 -34.16
N ALA A 135 -9.20 9.75 -33.05
CA ALA A 135 -10.52 10.37 -33.05
C ALA A 135 -10.49 11.85 -33.47
N VAL A 136 -9.52 12.62 -32.98
CA VAL A 136 -9.33 14.03 -33.36
C VAL A 136 -8.97 14.14 -34.85
N PHE A 137 -8.09 13.27 -35.34
CA PHE A 137 -7.71 13.26 -36.75
C PHE A 137 -8.89 12.90 -37.67
N GLY A 138 -9.68 11.90 -37.29
CA GLY A 138 -10.90 11.52 -38.01
C GLY A 138 -11.92 12.66 -38.09
N PHE A 139 -12.15 13.36 -36.98
CA PHE A 139 -13.04 14.53 -36.94
C PHE A 139 -12.53 15.68 -37.82
N PHE A 140 -11.22 15.97 -37.76
CA PHE A 140 -10.60 17.01 -38.57
C PHE A 140 -10.68 16.71 -40.08
N ALA A 141 -10.48 15.46 -40.48
CA ALA A 141 -10.63 15.03 -41.87
C ALA A 141 -12.08 15.21 -42.39
N ILE A 142 -13.08 14.92 -41.56
CA ILE A 142 -14.50 15.15 -41.88
C ILE A 142 -14.80 16.66 -41.99
N PHE A 143 -14.28 17.47 -41.08
CA PHE A 143 -14.46 18.92 -41.08
C PHE A 143 -13.87 19.57 -42.34
N ILE A 144 -12.64 19.20 -42.74
CA ILE A 144 -12.03 19.67 -44.00
C ILE A 144 -12.93 19.31 -45.19
N LYS A 145 -13.45 18.08 -45.22
CA LYS A 145 -14.32 17.63 -46.30
C LYS A 145 -15.63 18.41 -46.38
N LEU A 146 -16.22 18.77 -45.23
CA LEU A 146 -17.44 19.58 -45.14
C LEU A 146 -17.23 21.03 -45.61
N VAL A 147 -16.15 21.69 -45.19
CA VAL A 147 -15.84 23.09 -45.58
C VAL A 147 -15.42 23.20 -47.05
N SER A 148 -14.90 22.12 -47.63
CA SER A 148 -14.49 22.08 -49.05
C SER A 148 -15.64 21.74 -50.00
N LEU A 149 -16.87 21.49 -49.50
CA LEU A 149 -18.03 21.29 -50.37
C LEU A 149 -18.43 22.63 -51.00
N PRO A 150 -18.60 22.69 -52.33
CA PRO A 150 -19.05 23.90 -52.98
C PRO A 150 -20.46 24.25 -52.50
N TYR A 151 -20.63 25.48 -52.00
CA TYR A 151 -21.97 26.06 -51.77
C TYR A 151 -22.70 26.09 -53.11
N SER A 152 -23.66 25.17 -53.26
CA SER A 152 -24.55 25.07 -54.42
C SER A 152 -25.86 25.77 -54.12
#